data_AF-A0A935XGW0-F1
#
_entry.id   AF-A0A935XGW0-F1
#
_cell.length_a   1.000
_cell.length_b   1.000
_cell.length_c   1.000
_cell.angle_alpha   90.00
_cell.angle_beta   90.00
_cell.angle_gamma   90.00
#
_symmetry.space_group_name_H-M   'P 1'
#
loop_
_entity.id
_entity.type
_entity.pdbx_description
1 polymer ?
#
loop_
_entity_poly.entity_id
_entity_poly.type
_entity_poly.pdbx_seq_one_letter_code
_entity_poly.pdbx_strand_id
1 'polypeptide(L)'
;MISLAPFALALLAAAAPVDSTASARTLARLVAEHERRMVEEDPMLRARSGLRVEHLPDLSIARVERDAARARGVVRAIDLLVPAELSPDEWSTSRMLRWELVQVIEAARFHWLTFSSITPYASPLGTVPRLLATQPLTTAADLAHYLALVDEAAAMADTIRGGLEARRTRKLLLPKEELRLVIPFVRGFAQPPEQSPFSVAEGRLAAVLPAQRDEFRRALGARITTRVNPALERLAAYLDGPYRAETSDKVGLGQYPGGDAFYRHLVRQHTTMDVTPDAVHRIGLAEVARIDSAMATVRAELGFAGTKAQFHDSLRKDARFYAKTPRSLARS
;
A
#
# COMPACT_ATOMS: atom_id res chain seq x y z
N MET A 1 3.72 -3.62 1.85
CA MET A 1 2.65 -2.66 2.13
C MET A 1 3.33 -1.41 2.64
N ILE A 2 3.41 -0.34 1.84
CA ILE A 2 3.17 0.98 2.42
C ILE A 2 1.66 1.16 2.30
N SER A 3 0.94 0.27 2.98
CA SER A 3 -0.40 0.63 3.40
C SER A 3 -0.07 1.55 4.57
N LEU A 4 -0.21 2.85 4.36
CA LEU A 4 -1.05 3.53 5.33
C LEU A 4 -2.24 2.59 5.44
N ALA A 5 -2.34 1.79 6.50
CA ALA A 5 -3.66 1.63 7.03
C ALA A 5 -4.03 3.09 7.29
N PRO A 6 -4.91 3.72 6.49
CA PRO A 6 -5.53 4.88 7.06
C PRO A 6 -6.10 4.30 8.34
N PHE A 7 -5.74 4.87 9.48
CA PHE A 7 -6.69 4.92 10.56
C PHE A 7 -7.85 5.76 9.99
N ALA A 8 -8.61 5.17 9.06
CA ALA A 8 -9.92 5.60 8.70
C ALA A 8 -10.79 5.12 9.86
N LEU A 9 -10.56 5.71 11.04
CA LEU A 9 -11.71 6.10 11.80
C LEU A 9 -12.45 7.04 10.84
N ALA A 10 -13.65 6.64 10.45
CA ALA A 10 -14.66 7.64 10.13
C ALA A 10 -14.71 8.51 11.39
N LEU A 11 -14.02 9.66 11.35
CA LEU A 11 -14.18 10.68 12.36
C LEU A 11 -15.56 11.21 12.04
N LEU A 12 -16.58 10.67 12.73
CA LEU A 12 -17.95 11.15 12.55
C LEU A 12 -17.90 12.67 12.59
N ALA A 13 -18.06 13.28 11.42
CA ALA A 13 -18.12 14.73 11.27
C ALA A 13 -19.44 15.15 11.89
N ALA A 14 -19.47 15.21 13.21
CA ALA A 14 -20.50 15.91 13.93
C ALA A 14 -20.38 17.37 13.49
N ALA A 15 -21.45 17.91 12.89
CA ALA A 15 -21.55 19.34 12.70
C ALA A 15 -21.26 20.01 14.05
N ALA A 16 -20.33 20.96 14.07
CA ALA A 16 -19.96 21.64 15.30
C ALA A 16 -21.23 22.23 15.94
N PRO A 17 -21.50 21.97 17.23
CA PRO A 17 -22.69 22.49 17.88
C PRO A 17 -22.72 24.03 17.80
N VAL A 18 -23.91 24.60 17.90
CA VAL A 18 -24.16 26.05 17.75
C VAL A 18 -23.31 26.89 18.73
N ASP A 19 -22.95 26.32 19.89
CA ASP A 19 -22.09 26.95 20.92
C ASP A 19 -20.60 26.57 20.84
N SER A 20 -20.11 26.09 19.69
CA SER A 20 -18.70 25.74 19.51
C SER A 20 -17.76 26.95 19.65
N THR A 21 -16.54 26.74 20.12
CA THR A 21 -15.48 27.77 20.15
C THR A 21 -14.93 28.02 18.74
N ALA A 22 -14.08 29.05 18.58
CA ALA A 22 -13.44 29.33 17.30
C ALA A 22 -12.48 28.20 16.87
N SER A 23 -11.71 27.65 17.80
CA SER A 23 -10.82 26.51 17.56
C SER A 23 -11.60 25.24 17.24
N ALA A 24 -12.69 24.95 17.96
CA ALA A 24 -13.55 23.78 17.68
C ALA A 24 -14.14 23.84 16.26
N ARG A 25 -14.70 24.98 15.85
CA ARG A 25 -15.20 25.17 14.47
C ARG A 25 -14.11 25.02 13.42
N THR A 26 -12.91 25.53 13.70
CA THR A 26 -11.78 25.41 12.77
C THR A 26 -11.34 23.95 12.63
N LEU A 27 -11.20 23.23 13.74
CA LEU A 27 -10.87 21.81 13.72
C LEU A 27 -11.92 21.00 12.96
N ALA A 28 -13.21 21.18 13.23
CA ALA A 28 -14.28 20.46 12.54
C ALA A 28 -14.23 20.65 11.01
N ARG A 29 -13.96 21.87 10.55
CA ARG A 29 -13.77 22.17 9.12
C ARG A 29 -12.53 21.49 8.54
N LEU A 30 -11.40 21.49 9.25
CA LEU A 30 -10.18 20.83 8.80
C LEU A 30 -10.36 19.32 8.68
N VAL A 31 -11.04 18.70 9.64
CA VAL A 31 -11.38 17.26 9.62
C VAL A 31 -12.28 16.96 8.42
N ALA A 32 -13.40 17.68 8.26
CA ALA A 32 -14.34 17.43 7.18
C ALA A 32 -13.71 17.61 5.78
N GLU A 33 -12.82 18.59 5.61
CA GLU A 33 -12.04 18.76 4.38
C GLU A 33 -11.06 17.61 4.15
N HIS A 34 -10.34 17.19 5.19
CA HIS A 34 -9.41 16.07 5.10
C HIS A 34 -10.12 14.78 4.71
N GLU A 35 -11.26 14.47 5.34
CA GLU A 35 -12.05 13.26 5.07
C GLU A 35 -12.64 13.24 3.67
N ARG A 36 -13.30 14.33 3.24
CA ARG A 36 -13.83 14.47 1.88
C ARG A 36 -12.74 14.19 0.86
N ARG A 37 -11.58 14.81 1.05
CA ARG A 37 -10.44 14.63 0.15
C ARG A 37 -9.91 13.21 0.16
N MET A 38 -9.80 12.57 1.32
CA MET A 38 -9.38 11.16 1.40
C MET A 38 -10.31 10.28 0.56
N VAL A 39 -11.62 10.51 0.62
CA VAL A 39 -12.61 9.80 -0.19
C VAL A 39 -12.51 10.18 -1.67
N GLU A 40 -12.19 11.43 -2.02
CA GLU A 40 -12.03 11.84 -3.43
C GLU A 40 -10.76 11.26 -4.07
N GLU A 41 -9.64 11.26 -3.34
CA GLU A 41 -8.31 10.99 -3.88
C GLU A 41 -7.82 9.55 -3.66
N ASP A 42 -8.41 8.76 -2.76
CA ASP A 42 -8.03 7.36 -2.50
C ASP A 42 -8.99 6.38 -3.20
N PRO A 43 -8.55 5.71 -4.29
CA PRO A 43 -9.37 4.75 -5.04
C PRO A 43 -9.87 3.58 -4.21
N MET A 44 -9.09 3.11 -3.23
CA MET A 44 -9.47 2.00 -2.36
C MET A 44 -10.56 2.42 -1.39
N LEU A 45 -10.46 3.64 -0.85
CA LEU A 45 -11.49 4.17 0.03
C LEU A 45 -12.80 4.37 -0.73
N ARG A 46 -12.76 4.92 -1.95
CA ARG A 46 -13.94 5.01 -2.84
C ARG A 46 -14.61 3.65 -3.02
N ALA A 47 -13.82 2.66 -3.43
CA ALA A 47 -14.31 1.30 -3.68
C ALA A 47 -14.95 0.68 -2.41
N ARG A 48 -14.33 0.85 -1.24
CA ARG A 48 -14.87 0.37 0.04
C ARG A 48 -16.14 1.09 0.48
N SER A 49 -16.27 2.37 0.13
CA SER A 49 -17.46 3.19 0.38
C SER A 49 -18.57 2.99 -0.66
N GLY A 50 -18.42 2.05 -1.61
CA GLY A 50 -19.39 1.83 -2.67
C GLY A 50 -19.44 2.95 -3.72
N LEU A 51 -18.46 3.85 -3.70
CA LEU A 51 -18.31 4.92 -4.69
C LEU A 51 -17.53 4.40 -5.89
N ARG A 52 -17.87 4.93 -7.08
CA ARG A 52 -17.15 4.65 -8.32
C ARG A 52 -15.69 5.09 -8.18
N VAL A 53 -14.74 4.29 -8.67
CA VAL A 53 -13.33 4.69 -8.71
C VAL A 53 -13.13 5.55 -9.95
N GLU A 54 -12.82 6.83 -9.80
CA GLU A 54 -12.67 7.73 -10.96
C GLU A 54 -11.34 7.54 -11.68
N HIS A 55 -10.26 7.41 -10.91
CA HIS A 55 -8.90 7.28 -11.41
C HIS A 55 -8.11 6.25 -10.60
N LEU A 56 -7.09 5.66 -11.20
CA LEU A 56 -6.09 4.87 -10.50
C LEU A 56 -5.13 5.79 -9.71
N PRO A 57 -4.38 5.24 -8.72
CA PRO A 57 -3.48 6.06 -7.91
C PRO A 57 -2.44 6.83 -8.74
N ASP A 58 -2.33 8.14 -8.49
CA ASP A 58 -1.31 9.03 -9.08
C ASP A 58 0.05 8.79 -8.40
N LEU A 59 1.00 8.25 -9.17
CA LEU A 59 2.35 7.89 -8.70
C LEU A 59 3.40 8.97 -8.96
N SER A 60 2.97 10.17 -9.40
CA SER A 60 3.87 11.26 -9.76
C SER A 60 4.54 11.91 -8.54
N ILE A 61 5.71 12.51 -8.76
CA ILE A 61 6.37 13.34 -7.75
C ILE A 61 5.53 14.60 -7.46
N ALA A 62 4.86 15.15 -8.48
CA ALA A 62 3.98 16.30 -8.34
C ALA A 62 2.85 16.05 -7.33
N ARG A 63 2.30 14.82 -7.29
CA ARG A 63 1.35 14.39 -6.25
C ARG A 63 1.95 14.49 -4.86
N VAL A 64 3.13 13.91 -4.67
CA VAL A 64 3.82 13.87 -3.37
C VAL A 64 4.10 15.27 -2.85
N GLU A 65 4.57 16.17 -3.73
CA GLU A 65 4.85 17.57 -3.38
C GLU A 65 3.57 18.35 -3.05
N ARG A 66 2.50 18.17 -3.84
CA ARG A 66 1.19 18.77 -3.59
C ARG A 66 0.62 18.33 -2.24
N ASP A 67 0.65 17.03 -1.96
CA ASP A 67 0.13 16.46 -0.73
C ASP A 67 0.91 16.98 0.49
N ALA A 68 2.25 17.04 0.41
CA ALA A 68 3.08 17.59 1.46
C ALA A 68 2.91 19.10 1.67
N ALA A 69 2.71 19.88 0.61
CA ALA A 69 2.44 21.31 0.70
C ALA A 69 1.11 21.59 1.40
N ARG A 70 0.07 20.84 1.05
CA ARG A 70 -1.25 20.91 1.68
C ARG A 70 -1.20 20.47 3.14
N ALA A 71 -0.56 19.34 3.43
CA ALA A 71 -0.37 18.84 4.79
C ALA A 71 0.32 19.86 5.68
N ARG A 72 1.37 20.55 5.18
CA ARG A 72 2.02 21.67 5.90
C ARG A 72 1.04 22.80 6.22
N GLY A 73 0.13 23.14 5.30
CA GLY A 73 -0.91 24.14 5.52
C GLY A 73 -1.85 23.77 6.66
N VAL A 74 -2.35 22.52 6.65
CA VAL A 74 -3.27 22.03 7.68
C VAL A 74 -2.58 21.88 9.03
N VAL A 75 -1.34 21.37 9.08
CA VAL A 75 -0.57 21.29 10.34
C VAL A 75 -0.37 22.68 10.96
N ARG A 76 -0.04 23.71 10.16
CA ARG A 76 0.03 25.09 10.68
C ARG A 76 -1.30 25.57 11.25
N ALA A 77 -2.43 25.23 10.61
CA ALA A 77 -3.74 25.60 11.11
C ALA A 77 -4.06 24.87 12.44
N ILE A 78 -3.69 23.60 12.58
CA ILE A 78 -3.84 22.83 13.83
C ILE A 78 -2.94 23.40 14.94
N ASP A 79 -1.73 23.84 14.62
CA ASP A 79 -0.78 24.42 15.58
C ASP A 79 -1.21 25.79 16.12
N LEU A 80 -2.18 26.44 15.48
CA LEU A 80 -2.78 27.71 15.93
C LEU A 80 -4.06 27.50 16.77
N LEU A 81 -4.54 26.27 16.94
CA LEU A 81 -5.72 26.00 17.77
C LEU A 81 -5.40 26.25 19.25
N VAL A 82 -6.33 26.89 19.96
CA VAL A 82 -6.19 27.15 21.40
C VAL A 82 -6.64 25.91 22.19
N PRO A 83 -5.76 25.24 22.97
CA PRO A 83 -6.13 23.98 23.64
C PRO A 83 -7.29 24.09 24.61
N ALA A 84 -7.42 25.23 25.31
CA ALA A 84 -8.52 25.49 26.24
C ALA A 84 -9.88 25.66 25.55
N GLU A 85 -9.88 25.87 24.23
CA GLU A 85 -11.10 25.97 23.42
C GLU A 85 -11.57 24.60 22.87
N LEU A 86 -10.82 23.51 23.14
CA LEU A 86 -11.15 22.17 22.65
C LEU A 86 -11.59 21.27 23.80
N SER A 87 -12.63 20.47 23.56
CA SER A 87 -12.93 19.32 24.40
C SER A 87 -11.79 18.27 24.35
N PRO A 88 -11.73 17.33 25.31
CA PRO A 88 -10.73 16.25 25.27
C PRO A 88 -10.74 15.43 23.96
N ASP A 89 -11.91 15.19 23.38
CA ASP A 89 -12.07 14.43 22.13
C ASP A 89 -11.58 15.25 20.92
N GLU A 90 -11.89 16.54 20.88
CA GLU A 90 -11.39 17.45 19.85
C GLU A 90 -9.88 17.64 19.95
N TRP A 91 -9.34 17.75 21.16
CA TRP A 91 -7.90 17.81 21.36
C TRP A 91 -7.22 16.54 20.82
N SER A 92 -7.73 15.36 21.18
CA SER A 92 -7.23 14.07 20.71
C SER A 92 -7.31 13.96 19.18
N THR A 93 -8.45 14.36 18.60
CA THR A 93 -8.66 14.43 17.15
C THR A 93 -7.62 15.34 16.48
N SER A 94 -7.36 16.52 17.05
CA SER A 94 -6.35 17.46 16.53
C SER A 94 -4.95 16.85 16.54
N ARG A 95 -4.58 16.11 17.59
CA ARG A 95 -3.26 15.48 17.71
C ARG A 95 -3.11 14.33 16.72
N MET A 96 -4.15 13.52 16.53
CA MET A 96 -4.16 12.42 15.57
C MET A 96 -4.04 12.94 14.14
N LEU A 97 -4.88 13.90 13.74
CA LEU A 97 -4.82 14.50 12.41
C LEU A 97 -3.46 15.16 12.15
N ARG A 98 -2.93 15.88 13.15
CA ARG A 98 -1.58 16.48 13.05
C ARG A 98 -0.51 15.41 12.85
N TRP A 99 -0.56 14.32 13.63
CA TRP A 99 0.42 13.24 13.52
C TRP A 99 0.41 12.62 12.13
N GLU A 100 -0.78 12.29 11.60
CA GLU A 100 -0.95 11.73 10.25
C GLU A 100 -0.36 12.65 9.17
N LEU A 101 -0.70 13.95 9.24
CA LEU A 101 -0.22 14.92 8.25
C LEU A 101 1.28 15.18 8.36
N VAL A 102 1.86 15.11 9.56
CA VAL A 102 3.31 15.14 9.73
C VAL A 102 3.96 13.93 9.05
N GLN A 103 3.36 12.74 9.11
CA GLN A 103 3.87 11.58 8.36
C GLN A 103 3.86 11.84 6.84
N VAL A 104 2.82 12.48 6.30
CA VAL A 104 2.77 12.87 4.87
C VAL A 104 3.90 13.84 4.51
N ILE A 105 4.17 14.83 5.37
CA ILE A 105 5.24 15.81 5.17
C ILE A 105 6.61 15.13 5.22
N GLU A 106 6.84 14.25 6.20
CA GLU A 106 8.11 13.56 6.37
C GLU A 106 8.35 12.53 5.26
N ALA A 107 7.34 11.76 4.87
CA ALA A 107 7.44 10.78 3.78
C ALA A 107 7.86 11.43 2.45
N ALA A 108 7.39 12.66 2.17
CA ALA A 108 7.81 13.40 0.99
C ALA A 108 9.32 13.72 0.97
N ARG A 109 9.93 13.97 2.13
CA ARG A 109 11.39 14.18 2.25
C ARG A 109 12.18 12.93 1.86
N PHE A 110 11.60 11.75 2.08
CA PHE A 110 12.22 10.47 1.81
C PHE A 110 11.73 9.81 0.52
N HIS A 111 10.96 10.51 -0.32
CA HIS A 111 10.34 9.95 -1.52
C HIS A 111 11.32 9.15 -2.38
N TRP A 112 12.52 9.69 -2.61
CA TRP A 112 13.55 9.08 -3.44
C TRP A 112 14.09 7.75 -2.90
N LEU A 113 13.96 7.50 -1.60
CA LEU A 113 14.39 6.28 -0.91
C LEU A 113 13.28 5.22 -0.83
N THR A 114 12.11 5.48 -1.39
CA THR A 114 10.99 4.52 -1.45
C THR A 114 10.88 3.87 -2.81
N PHE A 115 10.56 2.57 -2.81
CA PHE A 115 10.35 1.74 -4.02
C PHE A 115 8.98 1.04 -4.01
N SER A 116 8.04 1.53 -3.21
CA SER A 116 6.71 0.95 -3.04
C SER A 116 5.87 0.92 -4.31
N SER A 117 6.23 1.70 -5.33
CA SER A 117 5.54 1.71 -6.63
C SER A 117 5.72 0.41 -7.41
N ILE A 118 6.76 -0.39 -7.13
CA ILE A 118 7.13 -1.56 -7.94
C ILE A 118 7.26 -2.86 -7.15
N THR A 119 7.48 -2.82 -5.82
CA THR A 119 7.69 -4.04 -5.05
C THR A 119 6.39 -4.87 -4.89
N PRO A 120 6.43 -6.21 -4.96
CA PRO A 120 5.21 -7.04 -5.02
C PRO A 120 4.29 -6.88 -3.80
N TYR A 121 4.87 -6.57 -2.65
CA TYR A 121 4.15 -6.40 -1.40
C TYR A 121 3.51 -5.02 -1.23
N ALA A 122 3.81 -4.03 -2.08
CA ALA A 122 3.32 -2.65 -1.93
C ALA A 122 2.78 -2.01 -3.22
N SER A 123 3.17 -2.51 -4.39
CA SER A 123 2.86 -1.89 -5.67
C SER A 123 1.36 -1.80 -5.93
N PRO A 124 0.87 -0.63 -6.40
CA PRO A 124 -0.50 -0.49 -6.90
C PRO A 124 -0.84 -1.45 -8.03
N LEU A 125 0.14 -1.99 -8.78
CA LEU A 125 -0.11 -3.01 -9.81
C LEU A 125 -0.88 -4.22 -9.23
N GLY A 126 -0.60 -4.61 -7.98
CA GLY A 126 -1.31 -5.68 -7.29
C GLY A 126 -2.72 -5.32 -6.82
N THR A 127 -3.05 -4.03 -6.70
CA THR A 127 -4.36 -3.57 -6.23
C THR A 127 -5.29 -3.15 -7.36
N VAL A 128 -4.76 -2.76 -8.53
CA VAL A 128 -5.54 -2.32 -9.70
C VAL A 128 -6.58 -3.36 -10.14
N PRO A 129 -6.27 -4.66 -10.30
CA PRO A 129 -7.29 -5.67 -10.64
C PRO A 129 -8.45 -5.71 -9.65
N ARG A 130 -8.16 -5.54 -8.34
CA ARG A 130 -9.18 -5.48 -7.31
C ARG A 130 -10.05 -4.23 -7.43
N LEU A 131 -9.48 -3.08 -7.76
CA LEU A 131 -10.23 -1.84 -8.01
C LEU A 131 -11.13 -1.98 -9.26
N LEU A 132 -10.63 -2.60 -10.32
CA LEU A 132 -11.43 -2.89 -11.52
C LEU A 132 -12.58 -3.87 -11.22
N ALA A 133 -12.37 -4.83 -10.32
CA ALA A 133 -13.38 -5.78 -9.90
C ALA A 133 -14.58 -5.11 -9.21
N THR A 134 -14.41 -3.94 -8.58
CA THR A 134 -15.50 -3.22 -7.92
C THR A 134 -16.29 -2.28 -8.83
N GLN A 135 -15.86 -2.08 -10.07
CA GLN A 135 -16.54 -1.13 -10.96
C GLN A 135 -17.92 -1.66 -11.42
N PRO A 136 -18.93 -0.80 -11.55
CA PRO A 136 -20.17 -1.19 -12.21
C PRO A 136 -19.89 -1.55 -13.68
N LEU A 137 -20.72 -2.41 -14.25
CA LEU A 137 -20.69 -2.79 -15.67
C LEU A 137 -22.13 -3.01 -16.14
N THR A 138 -22.98 -1.99 -16.03
CA THR A 138 -24.40 -2.07 -16.38
C THR A 138 -24.77 -1.15 -17.54
N THR A 139 -24.12 0.01 -17.63
CA THR A 139 -24.39 1.01 -18.67
C THR A 139 -23.22 1.16 -19.65
N ALA A 140 -23.47 1.76 -20.82
CA ALA A 140 -22.40 2.10 -21.77
C ALA A 140 -21.33 3.02 -21.15
N ALA A 141 -21.72 3.92 -20.25
CA ALA A 141 -20.81 4.80 -19.52
C ALA A 141 -19.90 4.01 -18.56
N ASP A 142 -20.41 2.94 -17.94
CA ASP A 142 -19.61 2.06 -17.08
C ASP A 142 -18.57 1.28 -17.88
N LEU A 143 -18.97 0.74 -19.04
CA LEU A 143 -18.07 0.03 -19.94
C LEU A 143 -16.95 0.94 -20.44
N ALA A 144 -17.29 2.16 -20.89
CA ALA A 144 -16.33 3.14 -21.35
C ALA A 144 -15.33 3.53 -20.25
N HIS A 145 -15.81 3.70 -19.02
CA HIS A 145 -14.97 4.03 -17.87
C HIS A 145 -14.05 2.89 -17.43
N TYR A 146 -14.54 1.65 -17.45
CA TYR A 146 -13.70 0.49 -17.21
C TYR A 146 -12.54 0.45 -18.20
N LEU A 147 -12.81 0.69 -19.50
CA LEU A 147 -11.78 0.76 -20.52
C LEU A 147 -10.78 1.91 -20.28
N ALA A 148 -11.25 3.06 -19.77
CA ALA A 148 -10.38 4.18 -19.40
C ALA A 148 -9.45 3.83 -18.23
N LEU A 149 -9.96 3.16 -17.18
CA LEU A 149 -9.12 2.68 -16.08
C LEU A 149 -8.09 1.63 -16.53
N VAL A 150 -8.42 0.80 -17.53
CA VAL A 150 -7.45 -0.13 -18.14
C VAL A 150 -6.37 0.64 -18.93
N ASP A 151 -6.74 1.72 -19.62
CA ASP A 151 -5.77 2.62 -20.27
C ASP A 151 -4.86 3.31 -19.23
N GLU A 152 -5.40 3.73 -18.09
CA GLU A 152 -4.62 4.26 -16.96
C GLU A 152 -3.67 3.21 -16.37
N ALA A 153 -4.06 1.93 -16.31
CA ALA A 153 -3.18 0.86 -15.86
C ALA A 153 -1.95 0.68 -16.77
N ALA A 154 -2.13 0.83 -18.08
CA ALA A 154 -1.01 0.86 -19.03
C ALA A 154 -0.09 2.08 -18.78
N ALA A 155 -0.68 3.27 -18.62
CA ALA A 155 0.08 4.50 -18.34
C ALA A 155 0.82 4.44 -16.98
N MET A 156 0.26 3.75 -16.00
CA MET A 156 0.88 3.52 -14.70
C MET A 156 2.19 2.75 -14.81
N ALA A 157 2.26 1.71 -15.66
CA ALA A 157 3.51 0.96 -15.87
C ALA A 157 4.63 1.86 -16.42
N ASP A 158 4.31 2.74 -17.38
CA ASP A 158 5.27 3.72 -17.91
C ASP A 158 5.65 4.78 -16.85
N THR A 159 4.70 5.20 -16.01
CA THR A 159 4.95 6.12 -14.88
C THR A 159 5.91 5.50 -13.87
N ILE A 160 5.73 4.22 -13.53
CA ILE A 160 6.63 3.48 -12.63
C ILE A 160 8.03 3.40 -13.24
N ARG A 161 8.14 3.07 -14.53
CA ARG A 161 9.44 3.04 -15.25
C ARG A 161 10.15 4.39 -15.18
N GLY A 162 9.44 5.48 -15.44
CA GLY A 162 9.98 6.84 -15.35
C GLY A 162 10.46 7.19 -13.94
N GLY A 163 9.69 6.84 -12.91
CA GLY A 163 10.07 7.03 -11.52
C GLY A 163 11.29 6.21 -11.09
N LEU A 164 11.48 5.02 -11.66
CA LEU A 164 12.66 4.17 -11.45
C LEU A 164 13.89 4.71 -12.18
N GLU A 165 13.74 5.21 -13.39
CA GLU A 165 14.84 5.88 -14.13
C GLU A 165 15.30 7.14 -13.39
N ALA A 166 14.36 7.96 -12.88
CA ALA A 166 14.70 9.14 -12.08
C ALA A 166 15.46 8.77 -10.78
N ARG A 167 15.20 7.60 -10.19
CA ARG A 167 15.96 7.08 -9.04
C ARG A 167 17.31 6.50 -9.44
N ARG A 168 17.37 5.76 -10.56
CA ARG A 168 18.61 5.21 -11.13
C ARG A 168 19.64 6.29 -11.44
N THR A 169 19.22 7.42 -12.03
CA THR A 169 20.12 8.58 -12.27
C THR A 169 20.71 9.19 -11.00
N ARG A 170 20.04 8.98 -9.85
CA ARG A 170 20.50 9.37 -8.50
C ARG A 170 21.25 8.24 -7.78
N LYS A 171 21.50 7.11 -8.46
CA LYS A 171 22.12 5.90 -7.89
C LYS A 171 21.33 5.30 -6.71
N LEU A 172 20.01 5.46 -6.76
CA LEU A 172 19.06 4.85 -5.83
C LEU A 172 18.36 3.70 -6.56
N LEU A 173 18.79 2.47 -6.34
CA LEU A 173 18.25 1.30 -7.04
C LEU A 173 17.64 0.28 -6.07
N LEU A 174 16.77 -0.58 -6.54
CA LEU A 174 16.45 -1.80 -5.78
C LEU A 174 17.68 -2.70 -5.72
N PRO A 175 17.96 -3.40 -4.60
CA PRO A 175 18.96 -4.46 -4.53
C PRO A 175 18.66 -5.63 -5.49
N LYS A 176 19.68 -6.42 -5.87
CA LYS A 176 19.48 -7.56 -6.80
C LYS A 176 18.44 -8.56 -6.31
N GLU A 177 18.36 -8.79 -5.00
CA GLU A 177 17.41 -9.76 -4.44
C GLU A 177 15.96 -9.29 -4.51
N GLU A 178 15.71 -7.98 -4.48
CA GLU A 178 14.38 -7.44 -4.75
C GLU A 178 13.99 -7.63 -6.23
N LEU A 179 14.95 -7.51 -7.16
CA LEU A 179 14.68 -7.74 -8.59
C LEU A 179 14.25 -9.18 -8.90
N ARG A 180 14.70 -10.16 -8.10
CA ARG A 180 14.27 -11.57 -8.22
C ARG A 180 12.77 -11.72 -7.95
N LEU A 181 12.19 -10.85 -7.13
CA LEU A 181 10.76 -10.84 -6.80
C LEU A 181 9.96 -9.92 -7.74
N VAL A 182 10.52 -8.75 -8.03
CA VAL A 182 9.86 -7.69 -8.80
C VAL A 182 9.61 -8.08 -10.25
N ILE A 183 10.59 -8.68 -10.94
CA ILE A 183 10.46 -8.94 -12.37
C ILE A 183 9.38 -10.00 -12.66
N PRO A 184 9.36 -11.16 -11.97
CA PRO A 184 8.26 -12.12 -12.12
C PRO A 184 6.91 -11.53 -11.74
N PHE A 185 6.87 -10.66 -10.71
CA PHE A 185 5.64 -9.96 -10.33
C PHE A 185 5.08 -9.09 -11.46
N VAL A 186 5.90 -8.25 -12.11
CA VAL A 186 5.46 -7.42 -13.25
C VAL A 186 5.03 -8.29 -14.44
N ARG A 187 5.87 -9.26 -14.83
CA ARG A 187 5.55 -10.19 -15.95
C ARG A 187 4.27 -11.00 -15.68
N GLY A 188 3.97 -11.29 -14.42
CA GLY A 188 2.75 -11.98 -14.01
C GLY A 188 1.46 -11.27 -14.44
N PHE A 189 1.48 -9.95 -14.66
CA PHE A 189 0.31 -9.20 -15.15
C PHE A 189 0.18 -9.18 -16.68
N ALA A 190 1.27 -9.44 -17.41
CA ALA A 190 1.30 -9.41 -18.87
C ALA A 190 0.82 -10.75 -19.45
N GLN A 191 -0.49 -11.01 -19.32
CA GLN A 191 -1.12 -12.25 -19.77
C GLN A 191 -2.00 -12.04 -21.01
N PRO A 192 -2.24 -13.09 -21.81
CA PRO A 192 -3.26 -13.05 -22.86
C PRO A 192 -4.61 -12.56 -22.30
N PRO A 193 -5.46 -11.89 -23.10
CA PRO A 193 -6.73 -11.33 -22.64
C PRO A 193 -7.58 -12.33 -21.83
N GLU A 194 -7.60 -13.60 -22.18
CA GLU A 194 -8.44 -14.61 -21.52
C GLU A 194 -7.98 -14.92 -20.09
N GLN A 195 -6.70 -14.69 -19.78
CA GLN A 195 -6.06 -14.97 -18.48
C GLN A 195 -5.62 -13.68 -17.78
N SER A 196 -5.87 -12.52 -18.39
CA SER A 196 -5.43 -11.24 -17.87
C SER A 196 -6.15 -10.87 -16.57
N PRO A 197 -5.42 -10.39 -15.55
CA PRO A 197 -6.04 -9.87 -14.33
C PRO A 197 -6.87 -8.59 -14.58
N PHE A 198 -6.73 -7.97 -15.76
CA PHE A 198 -7.53 -6.83 -16.21
C PHE A 198 -8.78 -7.23 -16.99
N SER A 199 -9.06 -8.53 -17.11
CA SER A 199 -10.23 -9.03 -17.81
C SER A 199 -11.47 -9.09 -16.94
N VAL A 200 -12.62 -9.16 -17.61
CA VAL A 200 -13.93 -9.21 -16.97
C VAL A 200 -14.54 -10.60 -17.12
N ALA A 201 -14.83 -11.24 -15.99
CA ALA A 201 -15.54 -12.51 -15.96
C ALA A 201 -16.94 -12.37 -16.58
N GLU A 202 -17.39 -13.39 -17.32
CA GLU A 202 -18.64 -13.34 -18.08
C GLU A 202 -19.87 -12.98 -17.23
N GLY A 203 -19.96 -13.52 -16.01
CA GLY A 203 -21.07 -13.24 -15.10
C GLY A 203 -21.23 -11.76 -14.74
N ARG A 204 -20.15 -10.96 -14.77
CA ARG A 204 -20.21 -9.51 -14.49
C ARG A 204 -20.88 -8.71 -15.60
N LEU A 205 -20.98 -9.27 -16.80
CA LEU A 205 -21.59 -8.62 -17.96
C LEU A 205 -23.06 -9.04 -18.14
N ALA A 206 -23.66 -9.79 -17.21
CA ALA A 206 -25.01 -10.31 -17.36
C ALA A 206 -26.09 -9.22 -17.56
N ALA A 207 -25.88 -8.04 -16.98
CA ALA A 207 -26.78 -6.89 -17.13
C ALA A 207 -26.57 -6.07 -18.42
N VAL A 208 -25.53 -6.39 -19.20
CA VAL A 208 -25.15 -5.64 -20.42
C VAL A 208 -25.81 -6.27 -21.65
N LEU A 209 -26.28 -5.43 -22.57
CA LEU A 209 -26.89 -5.88 -23.82
C LEU A 209 -25.89 -6.68 -24.67
N PRO A 210 -26.32 -7.76 -25.37
CA PRO A 210 -25.41 -8.63 -26.15
C PRO A 210 -24.46 -7.87 -27.09
N ALA A 211 -24.98 -6.93 -27.90
CA ALA A 211 -24.17 -6.17 -28.84
C ALA A 211 -23.07 -5.34 -28.14
N GLN A 212 -23.39 -4.73 -26.99
CA GLN A 212 -22.44 -3.96 -26.19
C GLN A 212 -21.41 -4.87 -25.50
N ARG A 213 -21.80 -6.08 -25.09
CA ARG A 213 -20.88 -7.07 -24.50
C ARG A 213 -19.77 -7.44 -25.48
N ASP A 214 -20.13 -7.74 -26.71
CA ASP A 214 -19.16 -8.20 -27.71
C ASP A 214 -18.22 -7.08 -28.13
N GLU A 215 -18.75 -5.86 -28.28
CA GLU A 215 -17.93 -4.67 -28.52
C GLU A 215 -16.97 -4.39 -27.36
N PHE A 216 -17.47 -4.39 -26.12
CA PHE A 216 -16.65 -4.19 -24.93
C PHE A 216 -15.54 -5.24 -24.80
N ARG A 217 -15.85 -6.52 -25.01
CA ARG A 217 -14.86 -7.61 -24.94
C ARG A 217 -13.76 -7.44 -25.98
N ARG A 218 -14.11 -7.10 -27.23
CA ARG A 218 -13.12 -6.79 -28.28
C ARG A 218 -12.27 -5.59 -27.89
N ALA A 219 -12.89 -4.51 -27.43
CA ALA A 219 -12.20 -3.29 -27.04
C ALA A 219 -11.27 -3.48 -25.82
N LEU A 220 -11.67 -4.32 -24.87
CA LEU A 220 -10.89 -4.68 -23.70
C LEU A 220 -9.71 -5.57 -24.10
N GLY A 221 -9.94 -6.64 -24.86
CA GLY A 221 -8.89 -7.53 -25.35
C GLY A 221 -7.85 -6.80 -26.20
N ALA A 222 -8.29 -5.84 -27.03
CA ALA A 222 -7.41 -4.98 -27.80
C ALA A 222 -6.54 -4.10 -26.89
N ARG A 223 -7.09 -3.46 -25.86
CA ARG A 223 -6.31 -2.66 -24.90
C ARG A 223 -5.30 -3.49 -24.13
N ILE A 224 -5.70 -4.68 -23.67
CA ILE A 224 -4.80 -5.59 -22.97
C ILE A 224 -3.62 -5.95 -23.88
N THR A 225 -3.90 -6.37 -25.11
CA THR A 225 -2.89 -6.85 -26.06
C THR A 225 -1.97 -5.74 -26.58
N THR A 226 -2.52 -4.56 -26.87
CA THR A 226 -1.79 -3.50 -27.59
C THR A 226 -1.26 -2.38 -26.69
N ARG A 227 -1.77 -2.26 -25.45
CA ARG A 227 -1.37 -1.19 -24.51
C ARG A 227 -0.81 -1.75 -23.21
N VAL A 228 -1.61 -2.54 -22.47
CA VAL A 228 -1.25 -3.01 -21.13
C VAL A 228 -0.05 -3.96 -21.17
N ASN A 229 -0.13 -5.04 -21.94
CA ASN A 229 0.94 -6.03 -22.01
C ASN A 229 2.24 -5.40 -22.53
N PRO A 230 2.27 -4.61 -23.62
CA PRO A 230 3.48 -3.95 -24.06
C PRO A 230 4.06 -2.98 -23.01
N ALA A 231 3.25 -2.27 -22.23
CA ALA A 231 3.73 -1.37 -21.18
C ALA A 231 4.39 -2.14 -20.02
N LEU A 232 3.77 -3.25 -19.58
CA LEU A 232 4.32 -4.14 -18.57
C LEU A 232 5.61 -4.82 -19.05
N GLU A 233 5.65 -5.28 -20.30
CA GLU A 233 6.86 -5.89 -20.88
C GLU A 233 7.99 -4.88 -21.04
N ARG A 234 7.72 -3.62 -21.44
CA ARG A 234 8.74 -2.56 -21.44
C ARG A 234 9.31 -2.32 -20.05
N LEU A 235 8.46 -2.28 -19.03
CA LEU A 235 8.88 -2.12 -17.64
C LEU A 235 9.73 -3.32 -17.18
N ALA A 236 9.30 -4.55 -17.46
CA ALA A 236 10.03 -5.76 -17.12
C ALA A 236 11.38 -5.85 -17.85
N ALA A 237 11.43 -5.54 -19.14
CA ALA A 237 12.66 -5.54 -19.93
C ALA A 237 13.65 -4.47 -19.45
N TYR A 238 13.17 -3.28 -19.08
CA TYR A 238 14.00 -2.25 -18.46
C TYR A 238 14.61 -2.71 -17.13
N LEU A 239 13.79 -3.34 -16.28
CA LEU A 239 14.24 -3.90 -14.99
C LEU A 239 15.29 -5.00 -15.17
N ASP A 240 15.14 -5.87 -16.17
CA ASP A 240 16.02 -7.01 -16.41
C ASP A 240 17.32 -6.64 -17.15
N GLY A 241 17.30 -5.54 -17.91
CA GLY A 241 18.44 -5.04 -18.67
C GLY A 241 19.18 -3.91 -17.95
N PRO A 242 19.03 -2.64 -18.39
CA PRO A 242 19.86 -1.52 -17.93
C PRO A 242 19.73 -1.24 -16.43
N TYR A 243 18.56 -1.50 -15.82
CA TYR A 243 18.39 -1.32 -14.38
C TYR A 243 19.19 -2.35 -13.58
N ARG A 244 19.03 -3.65 -13.89
CA ARG A 244 19.76 -4.74 -13.23
C ARG A 244 21.28 -4.58 -13.37
N ALA A 245 21.76 -4.13 -14.52
CA ALA A 245 23.19 -3.97 -14.79
C ALA A 245 23.89 -2.99 -13.82
N GLU A 246 23.15 -2.01 -13.27
CA GLU A 246 23.66 -1.03 -12.30
C GLU A 246 23.27 -1.32 -10.85
N THR A 247 22.45 -2.34 -10.62
CA THR A 247 22.01 -2.72 -9.29
C THR A 247 23.14 -3.39 -8.49
N SER A 248 23.32 -2.95 -7.24
CA SER A 248 24.25 -3.52 -6.26
C SER A 248 23.68 -4.76 -5.54
N ASP A 249 24.56 -5.60 -5.01
CA ASP A 249 24.24 -6.70 -4.09
C ASP A 249 24.05 -6.23 -2.64
N LYS A 250 24.39 -4.96 -2.34
CA LYS A 250 24.19 -4.37 -1.00
C LYS A 250 22.70 -4.29 -0.67
N VAL A 251 22.38 -4.60 0.58
CA VAL A 251 21.02 -4.57 1.13
C VAL A 251 20.88 -3.50 2.21
N GLY A 252 19.63 -3.13 2.50
CA GLY A 252 19.29 -2.17 3.54
C GLY A 252 19.38 -0.71 3.08
N LEU A 253 18.65 0.16 3.79
CA LEU A 253 18.57 1.60 3.47
C LEU A 253 19.87 2.34 3.74
N GLY A 254 20.68 1.89 4.71
CA GLY A 254 21.95 2.52 5.09
C GLY A 254 22.99 2.58 3.97
N GLN A 255 22.78 1.88 2.84
CA GLN A 255 23.62 2.02 1.66
C GLN A 255 23.41 3.36 0.91
N TYR A 256 22.33 4.09 1.18
CA TYR A 256 21.97 5.31 0.47
C TYR A 256 22.18 6.57 1.32
N PRO A 257 22.54 7.71 0.70
CA PRO A 257 22.52 9.00 1.36
C PRO A 257 21.14 9.28 1.99
N GLY A 258 21.12 9.63 3.29
CA GLY A 258 19.89 9.82 4.04
C GLY A 258 19.18 8.53 4.48
N GLY A 259 19.75 7.36 4.18
CA GLY A 259 19.20 6.05 4.51
C GLY A 259 19.00 5.82 6.01
N ASP A 260 19.97 6.21 6.83
CA ASP A 260 19.87 6.06 8.30
C ASP A 260 18.78 6.96 8.89
N ALA A 261 18.67 8.19 8.40
CA ALA A 261 17.63 9.11 8.79
C ALA A 261 16.24 8.59 8.39
N PHE A 262 16.14 8.01 7.19
CA PHE A 262 14.90 7.39 6.74
C PHE A 262 14.56 6.13 7.55
N TYR A 263 15.53 5.26 7.83
CA TYR A 263 15.31 4.07 8.64
C TYR A 263 14.88 4.43 10.07
N ARG A 264 15.47 5.47 10.66
CA ARG A 264 15.02 6.00 11.95
C ARG A 264 13.59 6.55 11.91
N HIS A 265 13.23 7.27 10.84
CA HIS A 265 11.85 7.71 10.63
C HIS A 265 10.90 6.52 10.52
N LEU A 266 11.25 5.47 9.76
CA LEU A 266 10.45 4.25 9.65
C LEU A 266 10.30 3.53 11.00
N VAL A 267 11.36 3.45 11.82
CA VAL A 267 11.27 2.88 13.17
C VAL A 267 10.26 3.64 14.02
N ARG A 268 10.33 4.97 14.04
CA ARG A 268 9.35 5.81 14.75
C ARG A 268 7.93 5.63 14.21
N GLN A 269 7.78 5.57 12.89
CA GLN A 269 6.48 5.39 12.24
C GLN A 269 5.84 4.04 12.60
N HIS A 270 6.61 2.94 12.61
CA HIS A 270 6.09 1.60 12.85
C HIS A 270 5.94 1.25 14.33
N THR A 271 6.80 1.79 15.19
CA THR A 271 6.72 1.55 16.63
C THR A 271 5.84 2.57 17.35
N THR A 272 5.59 3.73 16.73
CA THR A 272 5.00 4.92 17.35
C THR A 272 5.80 5.44 18.57
N MET A 273 7.05 4.99 18.73
CA MET A 273 7.92 5.31 19.85
C MET A 273 9.15 6.08 19.37
N ASP A 274 9.68 6.96 20.22
CA ASP A 274 10.98 7.59 19.97
C ASP A 274 12.14 6.69 20.43
N VAL A 275 12.28 5.55 19.75
CA VAL A 275 13.37 4.58 19.98
C VAL A 275 14.35 4.60 18.82
N THR A 276 15.63 4.37 19.11
CA THR A 276 16.66 4.24 18.06
C THR A 276 16.63 2.84 17.45
N PRO A 277 17.06 2.69 16.18
CA PRO A 277 17.22 1.36 15.58
C PRO A 277 18.07 0.39 16.41
N ASP A 278 19.17 0.87 17.00
CA ASP A 278 20.04 0.06 17.85
C ASP A 278 19.35 -0.40 19.15
N ALA A 279 18.51 0.45 19.73
CA ALA A 279 17.72 0.07 20.90
C ALA A 279 16.71 -1.02 20.54
N VAL A 280 16.02 -0.89 19.40
CA VAL A 280 15.10 -1.92 18.89
C VAL A 280 15.84 -3.24 18.63
N HIS A 281 17.02 -3.19 18.02
CA HIS A 281 17.83 -4.38 17.75
C HIS A 281 18.22 -5.11 19.05
N ARG A 282 18.69 -4.36 20.06
CA ARG A 282 19.07 -4.91 21.36
C ARG A 282 17.89 -5.56 22.08
N ILE A 283 16.73 -4.88 22.08
CA ILE A 283 15.49 -5.42 22.65
C ILE A 283 15.11 -6.72 21.92
N GLY A 284 15.17 -6.72 20.59
CA GLY A 284 14.88 -7.90 19.78
C GLY A 284 15.77 -9.10 20.12
N LEU A 285 17.09 -8.89 20.26
CA LEU A 285 18.02 -9.96 20.66
C LEU A 285 17.70 -10.51 22.05
N ALA A 286 17.38 -9.64 23.01
CA ALA A 286 16.99 -10.04 24.36
C ALA A 286 15.69 -10.86 24.35
N GLU A 287 14.69 -10.43 23.57
CA GLU A 287 13.41 -11.16 23.46
C GLU A 287 13.56 -12.50 22.75
N VAL A 288 14.40 -12.59 21.70
CA VAL A 288 14.72 -13.88 21.05
C VAL A 288 15.33 -14.85 22.06
N ALA A 289 16.31 -14.40 22.85
CA ALA A 289 16.94 -15.24 23.87
C ALA A 289 15.94 -15.68 24.96
N ARG A 290 15.09 -14.76 25.43
CA ARG A 290 14.06 -15.04 26.44
C ARG A 290 13.04 -16.08 25.93
N ILE A 291 12.54 -15.89 24.69
CA ILE A 291 11.58 -16.81 24.07
C ILE A 291 12.22 -18.17 23.82
N ASP A 292 13.47 -18.22 23.35
CA ASP A 292 14.18 -19.48 23.13
C ASP A 292 14.39 -20.28 24.42
N SER A 293 14.67 -19.59 25.53
CA SER A 293 14.74 -20.19 26.86
C SER A 293 13.38 -20.73 27.32
N ALA A 294 12.32 -19.94 27.20
CA ALA A 294 10.96 -20.37 27.55
C ALA A 294 10.52 -21.60 26.74
N MET A 295 10.80 -21.61 25.43
CA MET A 295 10.50 -22.74 24.57
C MET A 295 11.37 -23.97 24.86
N ALA A 296 12.58 -23.80 25.43
CA ALA A 296 13.38 -24.92 25.90
C ALA A 296 12.74 -25.61 27.10
N THR A 297 12.20 -24.84 28.05
CA THR A 297 11.42 -25.37 29.18
C THR A 297 10.20 -26.14 28.70
N VAL A 298 9.41 -25.58 27.78
CA VAL A 298 8.23 -26.27 27.21
C VAL A 298 8.63 -27.59 26.54
N ARG A 299 9.73 -27.62 25.78
CA ARG A 299 10.22 -28.87 25.17
C ARG A 299 10.60 -29.92 26.22
N ALA A 300 11.23 -29.50 27.31
CA ALA A 300 11.60 -30.40 28.41
C ALA A 300 10.37 -30.95 29.14
N GLU A 301 9.36 -30.10 29.41
CA GLU A 301 8.09 -30.51 30.03
C GLU A 301 7.31 -31.51 29.17
N LEU A 302 7.38 -31.37 27.84
CA LEU A 302 6.80 -32.33 26.89
C LEU A 302 7.64 -33.61 26.73
N GLY A 303 8.75 -33.74 27.44
CA GLY A 303 9.66 -34.90 27.34
C GLY A 303 10.40 -34.99 26.01
N PHE A 304 10.53 -33.88 25.26
CA PHE A 304 11.20 -33.89 23.96
C PHE A 304 12.73 -33.77 24.10
N ALA A 305 13.45 -34.85 23.77
CA ALA A 305 14.90 -34.95 23.96
C ALA A 305 15.77 -34.43 22.79
N GLY A 306 15.19 -33.72 21.81
CA GLY A 306 15.89 -33.23 20.62
C GLY A 306 16.13 -31.71 20.58
N THR A 307 16.78 -31.26 19.51
CA THR A 307 17.03 -29.83 19.23
C THR A 307 15.74 -29.06 18.93
N LYS A 308 15.77 -27.72 19.03
CA LYS A 308 14.68 -26.83 18.57
C LYS A 308 14.25 -27.15 17.13
N ALA A 309 15.19 -27.40 16.23
CA ALA A 309 14.91 -27.74 14.84
C ALA A 309 14.17 -29.08 14.71
N GLN A 310 14.62 -30.10 15.44
CA GLN A 310 13.95 -31.41 15.48
C GLN A 310 12.55 -31.32 16.09
N PHE A 311 12.36 -30.50 17.12
CA PHE A 311 11.04 -30.27 17.71
C PHE A 311 10.08 -29.63 16.70
N HIS A 312 10.53 -28.58 16.01
CA HIS A 312 9.72 -27.97 14.95
C HIS A 312 9.43 -28.95 13.80
N ASP A 313 10.39 -29.79 13.43
CA ASP A 313 10.20 -30.82 12.41
C ASP A 313 9.20 -31.91 12.86
N SER A 314 9.25 -32.36 14.12
CA SER A 314 8.28 -33.32 14.65
C SER A 314 6.86 -32.74 14.65
N LEU A 315 6.70 -31.46 15.02
CA LEU A 315 5.39 -30.80 14.94
C LEU A 315 4.87 -30.69 13.50
N ARG A 316 5.76 -30.45 12.52
CA ARG A 316 5.37 -30.38 11.09
C ARG A 316 5.02 -31.73 10.48
N LYS A 317 5.55 -32.82 11.03
CA LYS A 317 5.30 -34.18 10.51
C LYS A 317 4.13 -34.87 11.22
N ASP A 318 3.79 -34.44 12.41
CA ASP A 318 2.71 -35.03 13.18
C ASP A 318 1.35 -34.56 12.64
N ALA A 319 0.67 -35.48 11.96
CA ALA A 319 -0.64 -35.26 11.35
C ALA A 319 -1.72 -34.79 12.34
N ARG A 320 -1.52 -34.97 13.66
CA ARG A 320 -2.45 -34.47 14.68
C ARG A 320 -2.52 -32.94 14.73
N PHE A 321 -1.48 -32.23 14.28
CA PHE A 321 -1.47 -30.77 14.20
C PHE A 321 -2.03 -30.23 12.88
N TYR A 322 -2.53 -31.09 11.98
CA TYR A 322 -3.06 -30.70 10.69
C TYR A 322 -4.55 -31.02 10.60
N ALA A 323 -5.36 -29.98 10.37
CA ALA A 323 -6.77 -30.14 10.06
C ALA A 323 -6.93 -30.91 8.73
N LYS A 324 -7.71 -32.00 8.75
CA LYS A 324 -7.94 -32.84 7.56
C LYS A 324 -8.93 -32.23 6.57
N THR A 325 -9.74 -31.27 7.03
CA THR A 325 -10.75 -30.59 6.22
C THR A 325 -10.83 -29.09 6.59
N PRO A 326 -11.29 -28.22 5.66
CA PRO A 326 -11.59 -26.82 5.99
C PRO A 326 -12.58 -26.69 7.15
N ARG A 327 -13.57 -27.60 7.23
CA ARG A 327 -14.58 -27.60 8.30
C ARG A 327 -13.99 -27.94 9.67
N SER A 328 -13.00 -28.83 9.75
CA SER A 328 -12.30 -29.12 11.01
C SER A 328 -11.42 -27.96 11.47
N LEU A 329 -10.87 -27.19 10.53
CA LEU A 329 -10.07 -25.99 10.84
C LEU A 329 -10.93 -24.86 11.44
N ALA A 330 -12.18 -24.72 10.99
CA ALA A 330 -13.10 -23.69 11.50
C ALA A 330 -13.64 -24.00 12.92
N ARG A 331 -13.32 -25.16 13.51
CA ARG A 331 -13.79 -25.60 14.83
C ARG A 331 -12.67 -25.74 15.87
N SER A 332 -11.40 -25.61 15.45
CA SER A 332 -10.20 -25.71 16.30
C SER A 332 -9.81 -24.38 16.89
#